data_AF-A0A958Z9D9-F1
#
_entry.id   AF-A0A958Z9D9-F1
#
_cell.length_a   1.000
_cell.length_b   1.000
_cell.length_c   1.000
_cell.angle_alpha   90.00
_cell.angle_beta   90.00
_cell.angle_gamma   90.00
#
_symmetry.space_group_name_H-M   'P 1'
#
loop_
_entity.id
_entity.type
_entity.pdbx_description
1 polymer ?
#
loop_
_entity_poly.entity_id
_entity_poly.type
_entity_poly.pdbx_seq_one_letter_code
_entity_poly.pdbx_strand_id
1 'polypeptide(L)'
;PTPRMLNDGSGIVLNGVSISTSQTQYNEGESFDITFTTEQNVSENLDIDFTLSNDGFDMADFTGSTTATIVSGQNTAVANITLVDDSLNEGDEVAMISFVSLPSGYLKLNNHVQIRIVDNDFTVAPFGSPLNPTYGVVESTAPNGYYDSAIGLSGNALRQALQDIIAEEGVVRAQTYADVTDILKQADQNPENSNQVWLVYTEQGRAKLDFQTGASNVGTWNREHTFPRSRGGFYDRDGDSDANGPDVFWTTNADSIRHGNSDAHHIRAVDGPENSLRGNQHYGQYNGPVGNAGSFKGDVARGLFYMEIRYNGLQLENGYPETLGSMGDLATLLSWHELDPADDFEMNRNNVVYTWQHNRNPFIDYPELVDYIWGDLVGQAWDPSLSVEDYGLSEVKVFPNPVRHQLFVSNLKTEAVAEIYSADGRLVKTQKVVNHRPIEMNMESGVYFLRIISEDKLITKKIMVQ
;
A
#
# COMPACT_ATOMS: atom_id res chain seq x y z
N PRO A 1 3.37 54.70 1.71
CA PRO A 1 2.12 54.09 1.21
C PRO A 1 1.38 53.37 2.33
N THR A 2 0.22 53.88 2.73
CA THR A 2 -0.70 53.12 3.57
C THR A 2 -1.15 51.91 2.76
N PRO A 3 -1.02 50.67 3.24
CA PRO A 3 -1.62 49.53 2.57
C PRO A 3 -3.09 49.82 2.29
N ARG A 4 -3.55 49.56 1.06
CA ARG A 4 -4.97 49.70 0.65
C ARG A 4 -5.50 51.14 0.50
N MET A 5 -4.65 52.15 0.31
CA MET A 5 -5.06 53.51 -0.13
C MET A 5 -4.29 53.99 -1.37
N LEU A 6 -4.96 54.76 -2.23
CA LEU A 6 -4.28 55.58 -3.25
C LEU A 6 -3.40 56.63 -2.56
N ASN A 7 -2.18 56.81 -3.08
CA ASN A 7 -1.13 57.64 -2.47
C ASN A 7 -1.42 59.16 -2.54
N ASP A 8 -2.58 59.54 -3.07
CA ASP A 8 -3.07 60.92 -3.24
C ASP A 8 -4.14 61.30 -2.20
N GLY A 9 -4.48 60.41 -1.26
CA GLY A 9 -5.46 60.68 -0.20
C GLY A 9 -6.93 60.63 -0.66
N SER A 10 -7.21 60.24 -1.91
CA SER A 10 -8.57 60.12 -2.46
C SER A 10 -9.15 58.69 -2.41
N GLY A 11 -8.37 57.72 -1.92
CA GLY A 11 -8.71 56.30 -1.98
C GLY A 11 -9.92 55.93 -1.13
N ILE A 12 -10.87 55.20 -1.74
CA ILE A 12 -11.94 54.48 -1.03
C ILE A 12 -11.27 53.50 -0.06
N VAL A 13 -11.61 53.57 1.23
CA VAL A 13 -11.21 52.57 2.21
C VAL A 13 -11.99 51.29 1.90
N LEU A 14 -11.29 50.26 1.43
CA LEU A 14 -11.89 48.98 1.13
C LEU A 14 -12.14 48.19 2.43
N ASN A 15 -13.34 47.64 2.56
CA ASN A 15 -13.70 46.75 3.67
C ASN A 15 -13.36 45.29 3.27
N GLY A 16 -12.42 44.67 3.96
CA GLY A 16 -12.04 43.28 3.69
C GLY A 16 -13.15 42.30 4.06
N VAL A 17 -13.34 41.27 3.24
CA VAL A 17 -14.25 40.14 3.50
C VAL A 17 -13.44 38.85 3.56
N SER A 18 -13.62 38.06 4.62
CA SER A 18 -13.00 36.73 4.75
C SER A 18 -14.05 35.62 4.82
N ILE A 19 -13.66 34.44 4.35
CA ILE A 19 -14.39 33.17 4.44
C ILE A 19 -13.77 32.34 5.57
N SER A 20 -14.59 31.69 6.39
CA SER A 20 -14.12 30.71 7.37
C SER A 20 -15.15 29.61 7.61
N THR A 21 -14.67 28.41 7.89
CA THR A 21 -15.44 27.26 8.39
C THR A 21 -14.93 26.89 9.78
N SER A 22 -15.72 26.17 10.58
CA SER A 22 -15.33 25.74 11.93
C SER A 22 -14.28 24.62 11.91
N GLN A 23 -14.35 23.75 10.92
CA GLN A 23 -13.44 22.64 10.66
C GLN A 23 -12.95 22.67 9.21
N THR A 24 -11.85 21.98 8.96
CA THR A 24 -11.26 21.81 7.63
C THR A 24 -11.60 20.45 7.00
N GLN A 25 -12.37 19.61 7.71
CA GLN A 25 -12.78 18.28 7.28
C GLN A 25 -14.16 17.97 7.86
N TYR A 26 -15.03 17.36 7.05
CA TYR A 26 -16.35 16.86 7.42
C TYR A 26 -16.58 15.50 6.76
N ASN A 27 -17.48 14.70 7.31
CA ASN A 27 -17.96 13.48 6.66
C ASN A 27 -19.21 13.77 5.83
N GLU A 28 -19.48 12.95 4.83
CA GLU A 28 -20.78 12.95 4.13
C GLU A 28 -21.95 12.86 5.11
N GLY A 29 -23.06 13.50 4.74
CA GLY A 29 -24.24 13.67 5.59
C GLY A 29 -24.12 14.71 6.70
N GLU A 30 -22.93 15.24 6.98
CA GLU A 30 -22.77 16.34 7.95
C GLU A 30 -23.24 17.68 7.39
N SER A 31 -23.53 18.61 8.28
CA SER A 31 -23.82 20.00 7.93
C SER A 31 -22.83 20.93 8.57
N PHE A 32 -22.45 21.99 7.85
CA PHE A 32 -21.50 22.98 8.33
C PHE A 32 -21.88 24.39 7.87
N ASP A 33 -21.32 25.35 8.58
CA ASP A 33 -21.53 26.77 8.33
C ASP A 33 -20.32 27.38 7.63
N ILE A 34 -20.58 28.05 6.51
CA ILE A 34 -19.62 28.94 5.86
C ILE A 34 -19.91 30.35 6.37
N THR A 35 -18.98 30.88 7.15
CA THR A 35 -19.08 32.22 7.72
C THR A 35 -18.33 33.22 6.87
N PHE A 36 -19.01 34.31 6.48
CA PHE A 36 -18.44 35.47 5.83
C PHE A 36 -18.35 36.61 6.83
N THR A 37 -17.16 37.21 6.96
CA THR A 37 -16.92 38.29 7.93
C THR A 37 -16.28 39.50 7.25
N THR A 38 -16.86 40.68 7.43
CA THR A 38 -16.25 41.95 7.03
C THR A 38 -15.41 42.55 8.17
N GLU A 39 -14.34 43.27 7.83
CA GLU A 39 -13.48 43.96 8.81
C GLU A 39 -14.24 45.05 9.58
N GLN A 40 -15.25 45.66 8.97
CA GLN A 40 -16.13 46.67 9.55
C GLN A 40 -17.60 46.36 9.26
N ASN A 41 -18.53 46.88 10.07
CA ASN A 41 -19.97 46.75 9.81
C ASN A 41 -20.32 47.36 8.45
N VAL A 42 -21.17 46.67 7.68
CA VAL A 42 -21.61 47.14 6.37
C VAL A 42 -22.64 48.26 6.53
N SER A 43 -22.56 49.30 5.68
CA SER A 43 -23.50 50.43 5.73
C SER A 43 -24.84 50.13 5.08
N GLU A 44 -24.87 49.17 4.16
CA GLU A 44 -26.03 48.66 3.43
C GLU A 44 -25.92 47.13 3.38
N ASN A 45 -27.02 46.42 3.07
CA ASN A 45 -26.96 44.97 2.92
C ASN A 45 -25.91 44.59 1.87
N LEU A 46 -25.03 43.67 2.22
CA LEU A 46 -24.03 43.11 1.32
C LEU A 46 -24.42 41.67 1.00
N ASP A 47 -24.87 41.45 -0.23
CA ASP A 47 -25.09 40.11 -0.76
C ASP A 47 -23.76 39.51 -1.24
N ILE A 48 -23.48 38.29 -0.81
CA ILE A 48 -22.28 37.53 -1.11
C ILE A 48 -22.69 36.28 -1.87
N ASP A 49 -22.25 36.19 -3.12
CA ASP A 49 -22.36 34.97 -3.93
C ASP A 49 -21.02 34.22 -3.92
N PHE A 50 -21.07 32.91 -3.72
CA PHE A 50 -19.89 32.05 -3.75
C PHE A 50 -20.13 30.77 -4.56
N THR A 51 -19.05 30.12 -4.96
CA THR A 51 -19.07 28.75 -5.50
C THR A 51 -18.56 27.80 -4.42
N LEU A 52 -19.11 26.59 -4.40
CA LEU A 52 -18.63 25.46 -3.61
C LEU A 52 -18.48 24.28 -4.58
N SER A 53 -17.28 24.13 -5.14
CA SER A 53 -17.02 23.13 -6.17
C SER A 53 -15.52 22.99 -6.40
N ASN A 54 -15.02 21.77 -6.61
CA ASN A 54 -13.65 21.50 -7.01
C ASN A 54 -13.46 20.02 -7.40
N ASP A 55 -12.88 19.78 -8.58
CA ASP A 55 -12.42 18.48 -9.10
C ASP A 55 -13.09 17.24 -8.47
N GLY A 56 -14.28 16.89 -8.96
CA GLY A 56 -15.11 15.81 -8.39
C GLY A 56 -16.33 16.38 -7.67
N PHE A 57 -16.10 17.32 -6.75
CA PHE A 57 -17.14 17.93 -5.93
C PHE A 57 -17.90 19.05 -6.66
N ASP A 58 -19.22 18.93 -6.79
CA ASP A 58 -20.15 19.88 -7.39
C ASP A 58 -21.50 20.02 -6.65
N MET A 59 -22.56 20.45 -7.37
CA MET A 59 -23.89 20.69 -6.79
C MET A 59 -24.67 19.39 -6.50
N ALA A 60 -24.19 18.23 -6.95
CA ALA A 60 -24.74 16.94 -6.58
C ALA A 60 -24.44 16.59 -5.11
N ASP A 61 -23.32 17.08 -4.58
CA ASP A 61 -22.74 16.59 -3.32
C ASP A 61 -23.15 17.41 -2.10
N PHE A 62 -23.94 18.46 -2.30
CA PHE A 62 -24.48 19.26 -1.20
C PHE A 62 -25.85 19.86 -1.50
N THR A 63 -26.54 20.19 -0.42
CA THR A 63 -27.72 21.04 -0.41
C THR A 63 -27.46 22.28 0.43
N GLY A 64 -28.12 23.40 0.09
CA GLY A 64 -27.93 24.67 0.77
C GLY A 64 -27.95 25.85 -0.19
N SER A 65 -27.87 27.07 0.35
CA SER A 65 -27.77 28.29 -0.47
C SER A 65 -26.31 28.66 -0.65
N THR A 66 -25.90 28.92 -1.89
CA THR A 66 -24.57 29.47 -2.22
C THR A 66 -24.54 31.00 -2.18
N THR A 67 -25.39 31.58 -1.33
CA THR A 67 -25.52 33.02 -1.12
C THR A 67 -25.65 33.33 0.38
N ALA A 68 -25.11 34.46 0.81
CA ALA A 68 -25.24 34.97 2.18
C ALA A 68 -25.35 36.50 2.19
N THR A 69 -26.21 37.06 3.03
CA THR A 69 -26.39 38.52 3.13
C THR A 69 -25.91 39.03 4.49
N ILE A 70 -24.87 39.87 4.49
CA ILE A 70 -24.51 40.65 5.68
C ILE A 70 -25.46 41.84 5.76
N VAL A 71 -26.31 41.87 6.80
CA VAL A 71 -27.31 42.92 6.97
C VAL A 71 -26.65 44.24 7.37
N SER A 72 -27.18 45.37 6.90
CA SER A 72 -26.76 46.71 7.30
C SER A 72 -26.60 46.83 8.83
N GLY A 73 -25.46 47.36 9.26
CA GLY A 73 -25.08 47.49 10.66
C GLY A 73 -24.47 46.24 11.29
N GLN A 74 -24.37 45.11 10.57
CA GLN A 74 -23.65 43.90 10.97
C GLN A 74 -22.36 43.72 10.17
N ASN A 75 -21.52 42.77 10.57
CA ASN A 75 -20.29 42.43 9.85
C ASN A 75 -20.15 40.93 9.56
N THR A 76 -21.17 40.12 9.82
CA THR A 76 -21.14 38.68 9.58
C THR A 76 -22.41 38.17 8.93
N ALA A 77 -22.26 37.13 8.12
CA ALA A 77 -23.34 36.31 7.59
C ALA A 77 -22.90 34.85 7.51
N VAL A 78 -23.86 33.93 7.50
CA VAL A 78 -23.61 32.50 7.44
C VAL A 78 -24.42 31.91 6.30
N ALA A 79 -23.79 31.06 5.50
CA ALA A 79 -24.47 30.12 4.62
C ALA A 79 -24.35 28.72 5.23
N ASN A 80 -25.49 28.06 5.42
CA ASN A 80 -25.53 26.68 5.92
C ASN A 80 -25.53 25.72 4.74
N ILE A 81 -24.62 24.75 4.78
CA ILE A 81 -24.43 23.71 3.77
C ILE A 81 -24.63 22.35 4.45
N THR A 82 -25.37 21.46 3.79
CA THR A 82 -25.53 20.05 4.18
C THR A 82 -24.95 19.19 3.09
N LEU A 83 -23.94 18.38 3.42
CA LEU A 83 -23.34 17.42 2.51
C LEU A 83 -24.35 16.30 2.24
N VAL A 84 -24.43 15.88 0.99
CA VAL A 84 -25.22 14.71 0.61
C VAL A 84 -24.54 13.46 1.18
N ASP A 85 -25.36 12.52 1.62
CA ASP A 85 -24.97 11.18 2.05
C ASP A 85 -25.64 10.25 1.05
N ASP A 86 -24.87 9.71 0.10
CA ASP A 86 -25.41 8.85 -0.94
C ASP A 86 -25.04 7.37 -0.76
N SER A 87 -24.65 6.68 -1.82
CA SER A 87 -24.23 5.27 -1.76
C SER A 87 -23.10 4.99 -2.75
N LEU A 88 -22.56 6.04 -3.35
CA LEU A 88 -21.49 5.99 -4.31
C LEU A 88 -20.19 6.12 -3.54
N ASN A 89 -19.24 5.28 -3.92
CA ASN A 89 -17.89 5.38 -3.41
C ASN A 89 -17.07 6.18 -4.43
N GLU A 90 -16.95 7.47 -4.15
CA GLU A 90 -16.23 8.44 -4.98
C GLU A 90 -14.87 8.78 -4.35
N GLY A 91 -14.70 8.40 -3.07
CA GLY A 91 -13.49 8.60 -2.30
C GLY A 91 -13.43 10.00 -1.68
N ASP A 92 -12.46 10.24 -0.79
CA ASP A 92 -12.33 11.55 -0.16
C ASP A 92 -12.11 12.66 -1.21
N GLU A 93 -12.88 13.74 -1.08
CA GLU A 93 -12.86 14.87 -1.99
C GLU A 93 -12.42 16.16 -1.28
N VAL A 94 -12.18 17.21 -2.08
CA VAL A 94 -11.92 18.56 -1.58
C VAL A 94 -12.96 19.49 -2.17
N ALA A 95 -13.83 20.05 -1.35
CA ALA A 95 -14.68 21.15 -1.77
C ALA A 95 -13.93 22.48 -1.64
N MET A 96 -14.11 23.39 -2.60
CA MET A 96 -13.46 24.70 -2.61
C MET A 96 -14.47 25.83 -2.61
N ILE A 97 -14.39 26.67 -1.58
CA ILE A 97 -15.23 27.86 -1.41
C ILE A 97 -14.53 29.06 -2.06
N SER A 98 -15.20 29.67 -3.04
CA SER A 98 -14.66 30.85 -3.72
C SER A 98 -15.72 31.94 -3.91
N PHE A 99 -15.36 33.19 -3.63
CA PHE A 99 -16.20 34.34 -3.98
C PHE A 99 -16.38 34.43 -5.50
N VAL A 100 -17.62 34.51 -5.98
CA VAL A 100 -17.93 34.80 -7.39
C VAL A 100 -17.44 36.21 -7.72
N SER A 101 -18.02 37.21 -7.05
CA SER A 101 -17.61 38.61 -7.16
C SER A 101 -17.91 39.35 -5.85
N LEU A 102 -17.27 40.49 -5.65
CA LEU A 102 -17.59 41.41 -4.56
C LEU A 102 -17.88 42.80 -5.14
N PRO A 103 -18.83 43.57 -4.59
CA PRO A 103 -19.10 44.94 -5.02
C PRO A 103 -17.88 45.86 -4.87
N SER A 104 -17.86 46.96 -5.63
CA SER A 104 -16.85 48.00 -5.46
C SER A 104 -16.88 48.56 -4.03
N GLY A 105 -15.73 48.58 -3.35
CA GLY A 105 -15.64 48.94 -1.93
C GLY A 105 -15.25 47.78 -1.02
N TYR A 106 -15.25 46.55 -1.53
CA TYR A 106 -14.84 45.36 -0.80
C TYR A 106 -13.62 44.69 -1.43
N LEU A 107 -12.84 43.99 -0.62
CA LEU A 107 -11.72 43.16 -1.09
C LEU A 107 -11.77 41.76 -0.45
N LYS A 108 -11.34 40.75 -1.21
CA LYS A 108 -11.22 39.37 -0.71
C LYS A 108 -9.97 39.28 0.17
N LEU A 109 -10.13 39.03 1.47
CA LEU A 109 -9.01 38.82 2.39
C LEU A 109 -8.40 37.43 2.23
N ASN A 110 -9.25 36.45 1.91
CA ASN A 110 -8.89 35.13 1.44
C ASN A 110 -9.86 34.71 0.32
N ASN A 111 -9.52 33.66 -0.40
CA ASN A 111 -10.37 33.01 -1.39
C ASN A 111 -9.89 31.57 -1.54
N HIS A 112 -10.66 30.71 -2.22
CA HIS A 112 -10.28 29.30 -2.45
C HIS A 112 -10.07 28.55 -1.12
N VAL A 113 -10.98 28.73 -0.17
CA VAL A 113 -10.92 28.01 1.10
C VAL A 113 -11.32 26.56 0.85
N GLN A 114 -10.40 25.64 1.11
CA GLN A 114 -10.59 24.21 0.90
C GLN A 114 -11.09 23.53 2.17
N ILE A 115 -12.01 22.59 2.00
CA ILE A 115 -12.47 21.67 3.05
C ILE A 115 -12.42 20.24 2.49
N ARG A 116 -11.98 19.28 3.31
CA ARG A 116 -12.04 17.86 2.97
C ARG A 116 -13.44 17.33 3.24
N ILE A 117 -13.96 16.56 2.30
CA ILE A 117 -15.17 15.78 2.45
C ILE A 117 -14.74 14.30 2.49
N VAL A 118 -15.04 13.61 3.58
CA VAL A 118 -14.70 12.20 3.77
C VAL A 118 -15.89 11.35 3.36
N ASP A 119 -15.66 10.54 2.33
CA ASP A 119 -16.60 9.57 1.82
C ASP A 119 -16.77 8.42 2.83
N ASN A 120 -18.02 8.09 3.13
CA ASN A 120 -18.34 7.09 4.16
C ASN A 120 -18.73 5.71 3.56
N ASP A 121 -18.79 5.62 2.23
CA ASP A 121 -19.20 4.45 1.45
C ASP A 121 -18.01 3.62 0.94
N PHE A 122 -16.87 3.73 1.62
CA PHE A 122 -15.70 2.90 1.34
C PHE A 122 -16.03 1.40 1.38
N THR A 123 -15.38 0.63 0.51
CA THR A 123 -15.51 -0.83 0.48
C THR A 123 -14.39 -1.50 1.25
N VAL A 124 -14.68 -2.69 1.78
CA VAL A 124 -13.72 -3.58 2.44
C VAL A 124 -13.46 -4.76 1.51
N ALA A 125 -12.19 -5.05 1.25
CA ALA A 125 -11.78 -6.17 0.42
C ALA A 125 -12.10 -7.52 1.12
N PRO A 126 -12.30 -8.61 0.35
CA PRO A 126 -12.56 -9.93 0.94
C PRO A 126 -11.30 -10.60 1.55
N PHE A 127 -10.15 -9.94 1.50
CA PHE A 127 -8.85 -10.44 1.97
C PHE A 127 -8.23 -9.48 3.01
N GLY A 128 -7.24 -9.97 3.74
CA GLY A 128 -6.62 -9.28 4.87
C GLY A 128 -5.61 -8.18 4.48
N SER A 129 -5.35 -7.27 5.42
CA SER A 129 -4.22 -6.34 5.36
C SER A 129 -2.91 -7.07 5.68
N PRO A 130 -1.73 -6.52 5.32
CA PRO A 130 -0.44 -7.11 5.71
C PRO A 130 -0.26 -7.35 7.21
N LEU A 131 -0.91 -6.55 8.07
CA LEU A 131 -0.91 -6.80 9.53
C LEU A 131 -1.79 -7.98 9.95
N ASN A 132 -2.78 -8.34 9.14
CA ASN A 132 -3.73 -9.44 9.39
C ASN A 132 -3.89 -10.27 8.11
N PRO A 133 -2.82 -10.93 7.64
CA PRO A 133 -2.78 -11.50 6.29
C PRO A 133 -3.75 -12.67 6.15
N THR A 134 -4.35 -12.77 4.96
CA THR A 134 -5.07 -13.97 4.50
C THR A 134 -4.28 -14.63 3.38
N TYR A 135 -4.58 -15.91 3.13
CA TYR A 135 -3.90 -16.70 2.10
C TYR A 135 -4.90 -17.51 1.29
N GLY A 136 -4.80 -17.43 -0.03
CA GLY A 136 -5.59 -18.23 -0.97
C GLY A 136 -7.02 -17.73 -1.19
N VAL A 137 -7.33 -16.50 -0.77
CA VAL A 137 -8.60 -15.82 -1.12
C VAL A 137 -8.48 -15.15 -2.48
N VAL A 138 -7.33 -14.56 -2.78
CA VAL A 138 -7.06 -13.90 -4.05
C VAL A 138 -6.33 -14.88 -4.96
N GLU A 139 -6.97 -15.28 -6.05
CA GLU A 139 -6.35 -16.15 -7.04
C GLU A 139 -5.41 -15.36 -7.97
N SER A 140 -4.33 -16.00 -8.41
CA SER A 140 -3.45 -15.44 -9.44
C SER A 140 -4.20 -15.27 -10.76
N THR A 141 -4.05 -14.11 -11.41
CA THR A 141 -4.55 -13.86 -12.77
C THR A 141 -3.52 -14.18 -13.86
N ALA A 142 -2.47 -14.94 -13.54
CA ALA A 142 -1.51 -15.41 -14.53
C ALA A 142 -2.26 -16.17 -15.66
N PRO A 143 -2.02 -15.83 -16.94
CA PRO A 143 -2.56 -16.60 -18.05
C PRO A 143 -2.16 -18.08 -17.96
N ASN A 144 -3.03 -18.97 -18.47
CA ASN A 144 -2.69 -20.37 -18.53
C ASN A 144 -1.41 -20.59 -19.34
N GLY A 145 -0.45 -21.31 -18.76
CA GLY A 145 0.86 -21.57 -19.36
C GLY A 145 1.86 -20.41 -19.27
N TYR A 146 1.58 -19.36 -18.51
CA TYR A 146 2.46 -18.18 -18.39
C TYR A 146 3.89 -18.53 -17.96
N TYR A 147 4.08 -19.59 -17.16
CA TYR A 147 5.40 -20.05 -16.69
C TYR A 147 5.90 -21.34 -17.35
N ASP A 148 5.23 -21.86 -18.38
CA ASP A 148 5.54 -23.18 -18.98
C ASP A 148 6.99 -23.28 -19.47
N SER A 149 7.57 -22.19 -19.98
CA SER A 149 8.94 -22.16 -20.48
C SER A 149 10.00 -22.31 -19.39
N ALA A 150 9.65 -22.08 -18.12
CA ALA A 150 10.54 -22.25 -16.98
C ALA A 150 10.50 -23.66 -16.38
N ILE A 151 9.46 -24.45 -16.67
CA ILE A 151 9.27 -25.80 -16.12
C ILE A 151 10.40 -26.74 -16.56
N GLY A 152 10.92 -27.51 -15.62
CA GLY A 152 12.02 -28.46 -15.81
C GLY A 152 13.40 -27.82 -15.89
N LEU A 153 13.50 -26.49 -15.82
CA LEU A 153 14.78 -25.77 -15.87
C LEU A 153 15.38 -25.57 -14.46
N SER A 154 16.70 -25.38 -14.41
CA SER A 154 17.43 -25.11 -13.17
C SER A 154 18.57 -24.11 -13.38
N GLY A 155 19.08 -23.57 -12.28
CA GLY A 155 20.24 -22.67 -12.28
C GLY A 155 20.06 -21.48 -13.23
N ASN A 156 21.07 -21.20 -14.05
CA ASN A 156 21.03 -20.07 -14.97
C ASN A 156 19.97 -20.21 -16.07
N ALA A 157 19.60 -21.43 -16.46
CA ALA A 157 18.55 -21.64 -17.46
C ALA A 157 17.18 -21.23 -16.90
N LEU A 158 16.91 -21.55 -15.62
CA LEU A 158 15.69 -21.11 -14.93
C LEU A 158 15.66 -19.58 -14.78
N ARG A 159 16.76 -18.98 -14.31
CA ARG A 159 16.88 -17.51 -14.21
C ARG A 159 16.60 -16.83 -15.55
N GLN A 160 17.20 -17.32 -16.63
CA GLN A 160 16.99 -16.77 -17.97
C GLN A 160 15.54 -16.94 -18.43
N ALA A 161 14.93 -18.11 -18.24
CA ALA A 161 13.54 -18.34 -18.64
C ALA A 161 12.56 -17.43 -17.89
N LEU A 162 12.77 -17.22 -16.58
CA LEU A 162 11.98 -16.26 -15.80
C LEU A 162 12.18 -14.83 -16.32
N GLN A 163 13.41 -14.43 -16.59
CA GLN A 163 13.69 -13.12 -17.20
C GLN A 163 12.98 -12.99 -18.55
N ASP A 164 13.09 -13.98 -19.44
CA ASP A 164 12.46 -13.97 -20.77
C ASP A 164 10.94 -13.78 -20.66
N ILE A 165 10.28 -14.39 -19.66
CA ILE A 165 8.85 -14.20 -19.38
C ILE A 165 8.57 -12.76 -18.91
N ILE A 166 9.26 -12.30 -17.87
CA ILE A 166 8.92 -11.01 -17.24
C ILE A 166 9.51 -9.80 -17.98
N ALA A 167 10.36 -10.03 -18.99
CA ALA A 167 11.05 -9.03 -19.80
C ALA A 167 10.74 -9.10 -21.29
N GLU A 168 9.73 -9.87 -21.71
CA GLU A 168 9.40 -10.09 -23.11
C GLU A 168 9.14 -8.77 -23.87
N GLU A 169 10.04 -8.47 -24.83
CA GLU A 169 9.95 -7.26 -25.63
C GLU A 169 8.71 -7.29 -26.53
N GLY A 170 7.90 -6.23 -26.48
CA GLY A 170 6.66 -6.14 -27.25
C GLY A 170 5.42 -6.69 -26.54
N VAL A 171 5.60 -7.39 -25.42
CA VAL A 171 4.50 -7.80 -24.52
C VAL A 171 4.52 -6.94 -23.26
N VAL A 172 5.65 -6.90 -22.57
CA VAL A 172 5.82 -6.15 -21.32
C VAL A 172 5.85 -4.66 -21.60
N ARG A 173 5.17 -3.90 -20.75
CA ARG A 173 4.97 -2.46 -20.87
C ARG A 173 5.69 -1.72 -19.75
N ALA A 174 6.42 -0.66 -20.10
CA ALA A 174 6.91 0.30 -19.12
C ALA A 174 5.97 1.52 -19.11
N GLN A 175 5.46 1.85 -17.91
CA GLN A 175 4.58 2.99 -17.67
C GLN A 175 5.41 4.24 -17.32
N THR A 176 4.81 5.43 -17.35
CA THR A 176 5.52 6.63 -16.89
C THR A 176 5.63 6.62 -15.37
N TYR A 177 6.58 7.38 -14.81
CA TYR A 177 6.65 7.49 -13.36
C TYR A 177 5.37 8.09 -12.74
N ALA A 178 4.70 9.01 -13.45
CA ALA A 178 3.41 9.56 -13.05
C ALA A 178 2.29 8.51 -13.00
N ASP A 179 2.21 7.60 -13.99
CA ASP A 179 1.23 6.51 -14.01
C ASP A 179 1.36 5.60 -12.77
N VAL A 180 2.56 5.44 -12.22
CA VAL A 180 2.78 4.64 -11.01
C VAL A 180 1.92 5.13 -9.84
N THR A 181 1.63 6.43 -9.72
CA THR A 181 0.73 6.93 -8.67
C THR A 181 -0.66 6.30 -8.78
N ASP A 182 -1.19 6.16 -9.99
CA ASP A 182 -2.53 5.59 -10.21
C ASP A 182 -2.51 4.05 -10.13
N ILE A 183 -1.38 3.43 -10.47
CA ILE A 183 -1.14 2.00 -10.18
C ILE A 183 -1.19 1.77 -8.68
N LEU A 184 -0.46 2.54 -7.86
CA LEU A 184 -0.40 2.32 -6.41
C LEU A 184 -1.73 2.60 -5.71
N LYS A 185 -2.52 3.58 -6.18
CA LYS A 185 -3.89 3.79 -5.67
C LYS A 185 -4.78 2.55 -5.81
N GLN A 186 -4.48 1.66 -6.76
CA GLN A 186 -5.21 0.41 -6.94
C GLN A 186 -4.49 -0.77 -6.28
N ALA A 187 -3.19 -0.90 -6.55
CA ALA A 187 -2.40 -2.06 -6.20
C ALA A 187 -2.06 -2.10 -4.70
N ASP A 188 -1.85 -0.94 -4.08
CA ASP A 188 -1.65 -0.80 -2.64
C ASP A 188 -2.92 -0.29 -1.93
N GLN A 189 -4.12 -0.48 -2.50
CA GLN A 189 -5.37 -0.08 -1.84
C GLN A 189 -5.50 -0.77 -0.47
N ASN A 190 -5.83 -0.01 0.58
CA ASN A 190 -6.03 -0.57 1.91
C ASN A 190 -7.23 -1.55 1.90
N PRO A 191 -7.04 -2.83 2.27
CA PRO A 191 -8.13 -3.82 2.29
C PRO A 191 -9.26 -3.45 3.23
N GLU A 192 -8.99 -2.68 4.28
CA GLU A 192 -9.97 -2.29 5.29
C GLU A 192 -10.72 -0.99 4.93
N ASN A 193 -10.23 -0.24 3.94
CA ASN A 193 -10.86 1.01 3.47
C ASN A 193 -10.39 1.36 2.05
N SER A 194 -11.27 1.19 1.06
CA SER A 194 -10.96 1.46 -0.36
C SER A 194 -10.55 2.88 -0.70
N ASN A 195 -10.82 3.86 0.17
CA ASN A 195 -10.50 5.27 -0.07
C ASN A 195 -9.04 5.57 0.34
N GLN A 196 -8.34 4.56 0.86
CA GLN A 196 -6.98 4.65 1.35
C GLN A 196 -6.02 3.75 0.57
N VAL A 197 -4.74 4.11 0.60
CA VAL A 197 -3.61 3.21 0.29
C VAL A 197 -2.99 2.70 1.59
N TRP A 198 -2.39 1.52 1.53
CA TRP A 198 -1.62 0.90 2.59
C TRP A 198 -0.15 1.34 2.50
N LEU A 199 0.39 1.90 3.60
CA LEU A 199 1.75 2.42 3.63
C LEU A 199 2.74 1.34 4.07
N VAL A 200 3.67 0.97 3.17
CA VAL A 200 4.55 -0.20 3.31
C VAL A 200 5.28 -0.28 4.66
N TYR A 201 5.92 0.80 5.13
CA TYR A 201 6.75 0.73 6.35
C TYR A 201 6.02 1.09 7.64
N THR A 202 5.03 1.98 7.57
CA THR A 202 4.26 2.40 8.76
C THR A 202 3.04 1.52 9.02
N GLU A 203 2.72 0.63 8.09
CA GLU A 203 1.71 -0.44 8.23
C GLU A 203 0.34 0.10 8.63
N GLN A 204 -0.08 1.16 7.95
CA GLN A 204 -1.34 1.84 8.19
C GLN A 204 -1.93 2.39 6.89
N GLY A 205 -3.24 2.67 6.92
CA GLY A 205 -3.93 3.34 5.83
C GLY A 205 -3.65 4.85 5.76
N ARG A 206 -3.68 5.40 4.54
CA ARG A 206 -3.68 6.84 4.28
C ARG A 206 -4.62 7.15 3.12
N ALA A 207 -5.41 8.22 3.22
CA ALA A 207 -6.33 8.60 2.14
C ALA A 207 -5.58 8.73 0.80
N LYS A 208 -6.19 8.21 -0.27
CA LYS A 208 -5.63 8.33 -1.64
C LYS A 208 -5.40 9.78 -2.02
N LEU A 209 -6.27 10.68 -1.53
CA LEU A 209 -6.21 12.12 -1.70
C LEU A 209 -4.96 12.76 -1.06
N ASP A 210 -4.40 12.15 -0.01
CA ASP A 210 -3.19 12.64 0.68
C ASP A 210 -1.89 12.32 -0.07
N PHE A 211 -1.93 12.20 -1.39
CA PHE A 211 -0.71 12.06 -2.20
C PHE A 211 0.10 13.36 -2.16
N GLN A 212 1.41 13.26 -1.97
CA GLN A 212 2.28 14.43 -1.87
C GLN A 212 2.39 15.19 -3.21
N THR A 213 1.74 16.35 -3.30
CA THR A 213 1.84 17.26 -4.47
C THR A 213 2.67 18.53 -4.18
N GLY A 214 2.92 18.83 -2.91
CA GLY A 214 3.59 20.05 -2.46
C GLY A 214 4.93 19.80 -1.73
N ALA A 215 5.49 20.87 -1.19
CA ALA A 215 6.77 20.85 -0.48
C ALA A 215 6.68 20.14 0.90
N SER A 216 5.50 20.14 1.54
CA SER A 216 5.28 19.42 2.79
C SER A 216 5.03 17.95 2.49
N ASN A 217 5.75 17.06 3.19
CA ASN A 217 5.53 15.61 3.14
C ASN A 217 4.77 15.08 4.37
N VAL A 218 4.64 15.86 5.44
CA VAL A 218 3.93 15.45 6.66
C VAL A 218 2.44 15.28 6.38
N GLY A 219 1.87 14.15 6.83
CA GLY A 219 0.46 13.83 6.59
C GLY A 219 0.16 13.35 5.17
N THR A 220 1.18 13.25 4.30
CA THR A 220 1.03 12.75 2.93
C THR A 220 1.69 11.38 2.73
N TRP A 221 1.31 10.69 1.65
CA TRP A 221 2.02 9.52 1.15
C TRP A 221 2.74 9.82 -0.17
N ASN A 222 3.76 9.03 -0.47
CA ASN A 222 4.55 9.14 -1.70
C ASN A 222 4.89 7.73 -2.23
N ARG A 223 5.68 7.66 -3.30
CA ARG A 223 6.20 6.45 -3.92
C ARG A 223 7.57 6.09 -3.31
N GLU A 224 7.69 4.87 -2.82
CA GLU A 224 8.93 4.27 -2.35
C GLU A 224 9.52 3.38 -3.43
N HIS A 225 10.76 3.61 -3.83
CA HIS A 225 11.50 2.61 -4.60
C HIS A 225 12.20 1.65 -3.64
N THR A 226 11.69 0.43 -3.50
CA THR A 226 12.32 -0.56 -2.61
C THR A 226 13.74 -0.89 -3.08
N PHE A 227 13.98 -0.95 -4.40
CA PHE A 227 15.31 -0.77 -4.98
C PHE A 227 15.58 0.72 -5.21
N PRO A 228 16.41 1.42 -4.40
CA PRO A 228 16.55 2.88 -4.52
C PRO A 228 17.04 3.30 -5.90
N ARG A 229 16.44 4.34 -6.47
CA ARG A 229 16.85 4.95 -7.75
C ARG A 229 18.35 5.25 -7.79
N SER A 230 18.89 5.77 -6.68
CA SER A 230 20.31 6.14 -6.59
C SER A 230 21.26 4.95 -6.57
N ARG A 231 20.79 3.77 -6.16
CA ARG A 231 21.55 2.52 -6.24
C ARG A 231 21.39 1.84 -7.58
N GLY A 232 20.19 1.86 -8.15
CA GLY A 232 19.91 1.17 -9.41
C GLY A 232 20.30 1.94 -10.66
N GLY A 233 20.55 3.26 -10.54
CA GLY A 233 20.95 4.10 -11.66
C GLY A 233 19.81 4.40 -12.65
N PHE A 234 18.55 4.19 -12.26
CA PHE A 234 17.37 4.44 -13.09
C PHE A 234 16.68 5.76 -12.70
N TYR A 235 17.12 6.86 -13.30
CA TYR A 235 16.57 8.19 -13.03
C TYR A 235 15.48 8.60 -14.03
N ASP A 236 14.84 9.73 -13.73
CA ASP A 236 13.75 10.28 -14.54
C ASP A 236 14.25 10.72 -15.92
N ARG A 237 13.35 10.74 -16.88
CA ARG A 237 13.54 11.36 -18.19
C ARG A 237 12.30 12.16 -18.58
N ASP A 238 12.47 13.06 -19.54
CA ASP A 238 11.37 13.73 -20.25
C ASP A 238 10.20 12.77 -20.54
N GLY A 239 9.00 13.17 -20.13
CA GLY A 239 7.76 12.39 -20.26
C GLY A 239 7.38 11.57 -19.02
N ASP A 240 8.25 11.42 -18.01
CA ASP A 240 7.90 10.71 -16.76
C ASP A 240 6.88 11.46 -15.89
N SER A 241 6.73 12.76 -16.08
CA SER A 241 5.80 13.61 -15.32
C SER A 241 4.36 13.51 -15.78
N ASP A 242 4.11 12.83 -16.90
CA ASP A 242 2.82 12.87 -17.58
C ASP A 242 2.10 11.53 -17.33
N ALA A 243 0.98 11.58 -16.61
CA ALA A 243 0.10 10.43 -16.46
C ALA A 243 -0.69 10.24 -17.76
N ASN A 244 -0.50 9.10 -18.42
CA ASN A 244 -1.04 8.82 -19.75
C ASN A 244 -1.99 7.61 -19.75
N GLY A 245 -2.07 6.88 -18.63
CA GLY A 245 -2.93 5.73 -18.47
C GLY A 245 -2.36 4.44 -19.09
N PRO A 246 -3.00 3.28 -18.83
CA PRO A 246 -2.41 1.96 -19.04
C PRO A 246 -2.15 1.60 -20.52
N ASP A 247 -2.80 2.30 -21.45
CA ASP A 247 -2.72 2.06 -22.90
C ASP A 247 -1.61 2.85 -23.59
N VAL A 248 -0.97 3.80 -22.90
CA VAL A 248 0.16 4.58 -23.42
C VAL A 248 1.42 4.19 -22.66
N PHE A 249 2.31 3.48 -23.33
CA PHE A 249 3.47 2.85 -22.69
C PHE A 249 4.71 2.90 -23.58
N TRP A 250 5.86 2.63 -22.97
CA TRP A 250 7.12 2.38 -23.66
C TRP A 250 7.39 0.89 -23.82
N THR A 251 7.97 0.50 -24.94
CA THR A 251 8.57 -0.82 -25.12
C THR A 251 9.74 -0.99 -24.14
N THR A 252 9.83 -2.14 -23.50
CA THR A 252 10.87 -2.45 -22.51
C THR A 252 11.38 -3.87 -22.69
N ASN A 253 12.61 -4.13 -22.25
CA ASN A 253 13.27 -5.44 -22.25
C ASN A 253 14.25 -5.54 -21.07
N ALA A 254 15.02 -6.61 -20.96
CA ALA A 254 15.93 -6.83 -19.83
C ALA A 254 17.05 -5.77 -19.72
N ASP A 255 17.51 -5.20 -20.84
CA ASP A 255 18.57 -4.19 -20.85
C ASP A 255 18.05 -2.76 -20.62
N SER A 256 16.73 -2.59 -20.51
CA SER A 256 16.07 -1.30 -20.32
C SER A 256 16.12 -0.85 -18.86
N ILE A 257 17.31 -0.85 -18.23
CA ILE A 257 17.51 -0.62 -16.79
C ILE A 257 16.79 0.64 -16.27
N ARG A 258 16.75 1.70 -17.08
CA ARG A 258 16.06 2.96 -16.73
C ARG A 258 14.59 2.74 -16.38
N HIS A 259 13.90 1.77 -17.00
CA HIS A 259 12.48 1.51 -16.73
C HIS A 259 12.22 0.97 -15.32
N GLY A 260 13.26 0.54 -14.60
CA GLY A 260 13.19 0.32 -13.15
C GLY A 260 12.73 1.57 -12.36
N ASN A 261 12.83 2.77 -12.93
CA ASN A 261 12.32 4.00 -12.31
C ASN A 261 10.79 3.99 -12.11
N SER A 262 10.07 3.29 -12.97
CA SER A 262 8.60 3.27 -13.00
C SER A 262 8.02 1.85 -13.00
N ASP A 263 8.80 0.86 -12.57
CA ASP A 263 8.34 -0.52 -12.44
C ASP A 263 7.60 -0.71 -11.11
N ALA A 264 6.27 -0.79 -11.19
CA ALA A 264 5.40 -0.84 -10.02
C ALA A 264 5.51 -2.16 -9.24
N HIS A 265 6.21 -3.20 -9.74
CA HIS A 265 6.46 -4.43 -8.97
C HIS A 265 7.39 -4.22 -7.77
N HIS A 266 8.23 -3.18 -7.76
CA HIS A 266 9.08 -2.84 -6.61
C HIS A 266 8.80 -1.47 -5.99
N ILE A 267 7.89 -0.68 -6.59
CA ILE A 267 7.47 0.61 -6.04
C ILE A 267 6.26 0.40 -5.12
N ARG A 268 6.22 1.09 -3.98
CA ARG A 268 5.15 0.98 -2.96
C ARG A 268 4.67 2.34 -2.48
N ALA A 269 3.43 2.43 -2.00
CA ALA A 269 2.93 3.58 -1.26
C ALA A 269 3.61 3.64 0.12
N VAL A 270 4.06 4.83 0.52
CA VAL A 270 4.84 5.02 1.75
C VAL A 270 4.53 6.35 2.41
N ASP A 271 4.67 6.43 3.73
CA ASP A 271 4.58 7.68 4.47
C ASP A 271 5.70 8.65 4.05
N GLY A 272 5.36 9.91 3.78
CA GLY A 272 6.30 10.91 3.24
C GLY A 272 7.57 11.11 4.09
N PRO A 273 7.45 11.37 5.41
CA PRO A 273 8.58 11.41 6.32
C PRO A 273 9.37 10.10 6.35
N GLU A 274 8.71 8.95 6.44
CA GLU A 274 9.41 7.67 6.52
C GLU A 274 10.20 7.33 5.25
N ASN A 275 9.68 7.66 4.06
CA ASN A 275 10.40 7.57 2.79
C ASN A 275 11.73 8.35 2.86
N SER A 276 11.67 9.59 3.37
CA SER A 276 12.85 10.45 3.51
C SER A 276 13.88 9.88 4.50
N LEU A 277 13.41 9.24 5.58
CA LEU A 277 14.25 8.60 6.60
C LEU A 277 14.89 7.32 6.09
N ARG A 278 14.16 6.49 5.36
CA ARG A 278 14.69 5.28 4.72
C ARG A 278 15.80 5.67 3.75
N GLY A 279 15.56 6.66 2.88
CA GLY A 279 16.51 7.13 1.88
C GLY A 279 16.91 6.00 0.92
N ASN A 280 18.21 5.68 0.85
CA ASN A 280 18.73 4.60 0.02
C ASN A 280 19.38 3.47 0.85
N GLN A 281 19.00 3.33 2.12
CA GLN A 281 19.59 2.32 2.99
C GLN A 281 19.34 0.90 2.48
N HIS A 282 20.31 0.03 2.73
CA HIS A 282 20.16 -1.41 2.52
C HIS A 282 19.10 -1.99 3.46
N TYR A 283 18.39 -3.02 3.04
CA TYR A 283 17.53 -3.76 3.98
C TYR A 283 18.41 -4.66 4.84
N GLY A 284 18.14 -4.64 6.15
CA GLY A 284 19.08 -5.11 7.18
C GLY A 284 19.81 -3.95 7.88
N GLN A 285 20.12 -2.86 7.18
CA GLN A 285 20.43 -1.57 7.82
C GLN A 285 19.13 -0.87 8.21
N TYR A 286 18.25 -0.71 7.24
CA TYR A 286 16.88 -0.27 7.45
C TYR A 286 15.99 -1.47 7.78
N ASN A 287 15.24 -1.36 8.87
CA ASN A 287 14.36 -2.41 9.41
C ASN A 287 12.95 -1.87 9.70
N GLY A 288 12.56 -0.77 9.05
CA GLY A 288 11.31 -0.06 9.31
C GLY A 288 11.38 0.94 10.46
N PRO A 289 10.34 1.79 10.63
CA PRO A 289 10.22 2.72 11.74
C PRO A 289 10.09 2.00 13.08
N VAL A 290 10.40 2.69 14.19
CA VAL A 290 10.25 2.11 15.53
C VAL A 290 8.78 1.70 15.77
N GLY A 291 8.57 0.44 16.12
CA GLY A 291 7.24 -0.10 16.43
C GLY A 291 6.54 -0.80 15.26
N ASN A 292 7.16 -0.89 14.09
CA ASN A 292 6.64 -1.72 12.99
C ASN A 292 6.55 -3.21 13.40
N ALA A 293 5.56 -3.91 12.87
CA ALA A 293 5.37 -5.35 12.96
C ALA A 293 6.26 -6.12 11.97
N GLY A 294 6.66 -5.48 10.86
CA GLY A 294 7.54 -6.06 9.86
C GLY A 294 6.82 -6.88 8.80
N SER A 295 5.52 -6.62 8.59
CA SER A 295 4.63 -7.22 7.57
C SER A 295 4.95 -6.82 6.13
N PHE A 296 5.98 -6.01 5.92
CA PHE A 296 6.43 -5.59 4.58
C PHE A 296 7.69 -6.31 4.13
N LYS A 297 8.30 -7.09 5.02
CA LYS A 297 9.67 -7.58 4.86
C LYS A 297 9.74 -8.57 3.70
N GLY A 298 8.77 -9.47 3.63
CA GLY A 298 8.61 -10.42 2.54
C GLY A 298 8.28 -9.71 1.23
N ASP A 299 7.37 -8.74 1.25
CA ASP A 299 6.99 -8.00 0.04
C ASP A 299 8.18 -7.29 -0.60
N VAL A 300 8.96 -6.62 0.24
CA VAL A 300 10.17 -5.91 -0.18
C VAL A 300 11.19 -6.91 -0.74
N ALA A 301 11.38 -8.06 -0.08
CA ALA A 301 12.28 -9.09 -0.56
C ALA A 301 11.84 -9.60 -1.95
N ARG A 302 10.56 -9.94 -2.12
CA ARG A 302 10.01 -10.40 -3.41
C ARG A 302 10.08 -9.32 -4.50
N GLY A 303 9.89 -8.04 -4.15
CA GLY A 303 10.10 -6.91 -5.07
C GLY A 303 11.55 -6.80 -5.53
N LEU A 304 12.52 -6.99 -4.62
CA LEU A 304 13.94 -6.96 -4.95
C LEU A 304 14.41 -8.18 -5.75
N PHE A 305 13.94 -9.38 -5.42
CA PHE A 305 14.20 -10.60 -6.20
C PHE A 305 13.72 -10.44 -7.64
N TYR A 306 12.52 -9.88 -7.82
CA TYR A 306 11.99 -9.53 -9.13
C TYR A 306 12.91 -8.55 -9.88
N MET A 307 13.40 -7.50 -9.23
CA MET A 307 14.26 -6.50 -9.88
C MET A 307 15.59 -7.08 -10.37
N GLU A 308 16.23 -7.98 -9.59
CA GLU A 308 17.45 -8.68 -10.02
C GLU A 308 17.22 -9.53 -11.28
N ILE A 309 16.10 -10.25 -11.34
CA ILE A 309 15.79 -11.09 -12.51
C ILE A 309 15.35 -10.23 -13.71
N ARG A 310 14.56 -9.18 -13.48
CA ARG A 310 13.94 -8.38 -14.56
C ARG A 310 14.94 -7.55 -15.36
N TYR A 311 15.94 -6.96 -14.70
CA TYR A 311 16.83 -5.98 -15.31
C TYR A 311 18.29 -6.42 -15.24
N ASN A 312 18.93 -6.47 -16.41
CA ASN A 312 20.36 -6.67 -16.49
C ASN A 312 21.10 -5.49 -15.84
N GLY A 313 22.08 -5.81 -14.99
CA GLY A 313 22.85 -4.82 -14.25
C GLY A 313 22.35 -4.56 -12.82
N LEU A 314 21.27 -5.22 -12.38
CA LEU A 314 20.88 -5.26 -10.98
C LEU A 314 21.30 -6.58 -10.33
N GLN A 315 21.80 -6.51 -9.10
CA GLN A 315 22.26 -7.67 -8.34
C GLN A 315 21.95 -7.51 -6.84
N LEU A 316 21.59 -8.61 -6.20
CA LEU A 316 21.49 -8.74 -4.76
C LEU A 316 22.69 -9.50 -4.23
N GLU A 317 23.36 -8.89 -3.26
CA GLU A 317 24.60 -9.39 -2.67
C GLU A 317 24.48 -9.43 -1.16
N ASN A 318 25.30 -10.27 -0.52
CA ASN A 318 25.41 -10.26 0.92
C ASN A 318 26.13 -9.01 1.42
N GLY A 319 25.68 -8.45 2.53
CA GLY A 319 26.17 -7.22 3.11
C GLY A 319 25.56 -5.95 2.51
N TYR A 320 26.33 -4.87 2.51
CA TYR A 320 25.87 -3.52 2.18
C TYR A 320 26.74 -2.95 1.05
N PRO A 321 26.56 -3.41 -0.20
CA PRO A 321 27.42 -3.03 -1.32
C PRO A 321 27.27 -1.55 -1.69
N GLU A 322 28.39 -0.90 -2.00
CA GLU A 322 28.42 0.49 -2.47
C GLU A 322 28.45 0.59 -4.01
N THR A 323 28.48 -0.55 -4.70
CA THR A 323 28.52 -0.63 -6.17
C THR A 323 27.16 -0.24 -6.75
N LEU A 324 27.17 0.61 -7.79
CA LEU A 324 25.96 0.94 -8.55
C LEU A 324 25.41 -0.34 -9.21
N GLY A 325 24.10 -0.55 -9.10
CA GLY A 325 23.42 -1.77 -9.54
C GLY A 325 23.35 -2.85 -8.45
N SER A 326 24.10 -2.72 -7.36
CA SER A 326 24.09 -3.71 -6.29
C SER A 326 23.25 -3.26 -5.10
N MET A 327 22.51 -4.20 -4.54
CA MET A 327 21.72 -4.03 -3.33
C MET A 327 21.93 -5.24 -2.42
N GLY A 328 21.61 -5.11 -1.14
CA GLY A 328 21.83 -6.14 -0.13
C GLY A 328 21.00 -5.84 1.11
N ASP A 329 20.99 -6.68 2.14
CA ASP A 329 21.75 -7.93 2.29
C ASP A 329 20.94 -9.16 1.83
N LEU A 330 21.42 -9.93 0.85
CA LEU A 330 20.70 -11.08 0.29
C LEU A 330 20.26 -12.08 1.37
N ALA A 331 21.14 -12.42 2.33
CA ALA A 331 20.78 -13.33 3.43
C ALA A 331 19.61 -12.78 4.28
N THR A 332 19.60 -11.46 4.53
CA THR A 332 18.48 -10.79 5.20
C THR A 332 17.20 -10.90 4.37
N LEU A 333 17.26 -10.65 3.05
CA LEU A 333 16.10 -10.73 2.15
C LEU A 333 15.52 -12.15 2.09
N LEU A 334 16.37 -13.17 2.01
CA LEU A 334 15.94 -14.58 2.07
C LEU A 334 15.27 -14.89 3.42
N SER A 335 15.83 -14.41 4.52
CA SER A 335 15.19 -14.60 5.83
C SER A 335 13.85 -13.87 5.94
N TRP A 336 13.74 -12.69 5.35
CA TRP A 336 12.50 -11.91 5.35
C TRP A 336 11.42 -12.59 4.52
N HIS A 337 11.76 -13.11 3.34
CA HIS A 337 10.86 -13.90 2.51
C HIS A 337 10.25 -15.10 3.25
N GLU A 338 11.05 -15.82 4.03
CA GLU A 338 10.60 -16.98 4.82
C GLU A 338 9.70 -16.61 6.01
N LEU A 339 10.00 -15.48 6.66
CA LEU A 339 9.28 -15.04 7.87
C LEU A 339 7.98 -14.32 7.55
N ASP A 340 7.86 -13.80 6.34
CA ASP A 340 6.73 -13.03 5.83
C ASP A 340 6.30 -13.59 4.46
N PRO A 341 5.52 -14.69 4.45
CA PRO A 341 5.12 -15.39 3.24
C PRO A 341 4.24 -14.52 2.33
N ALA A 342 4.23 -14.83 1.03
CA ALA A 342 3.38 -14.11 0.09
C ALA A 342 1.90 -14.27 0.45
N ASP A 343 1.19 -13.15 0.61
CA ASP A 343 -0.19 -13.10 1.06
C ASP A 343 -1.17 -12.64 -0.04
N ASP A 344 -2.47 -12.63 0.29
CA ASP A 344 -3.51 -12.20 -0.64
C ASP A 344 -3.43 -10.70 -1.00
N PHE A 345 -2.84 -9.86 -0.14
CA PHE A 345 -2.62 -8.45 -0.43
C PHE A 345 -1.58 -8.29 -1.55
N GLU A 346 -0.46 -9.00 -1.45
CA GLU A 346 0.55 -9.05 -2.51
C GLU A 346 0.04 -9.72 -3.79
N MET A 347 -0.76 -10.78 -3.69
CA MET A 347 -1.34 -11.40 -4.86
C MET A 347 -2.28 -10.44 -5.59
N ASN A 348 -3.12 -9.70 -4.86
CA ASN A 348 -3.95 -8.64 -5.42
C ASN A 348 -3.09 -7.56 -6.10
N ARG A 349 -2.02 -7.11 -5.44
CA ARG A 349 -1.08 -6.14 -6.03
C ARG A 349 -0.47 -6.66 -7.33
N ASN A 350 -0.01 -7.92 -7.36
CA ASN A 350 0.57 -8.56 -8.54
C ASN A 350 -0.46 -8.63 -9.69
N ASN A 351 -1.72 -8.95 -9.38
CA ASN A 351 -2.84 -8.93 -10.34
C ASN A 351 -3.10 -7.54 -10.90
N VAL A 352 -3.12 -6.50 -10.06
CA VAL A 352 -3.32 -5.11 -10.51
C VAL A 352 -2.16 -4.65 -11.39
N VAL A 353 -0.92 -4.83 -10.95
CA VAL A 353 0.27 -4.39 -11.71
C VAL A 353 0.32 -5.09 -13.08
N TYR A 354 -0.07 -6.37 -13.15
CA TYR A 354 -0.17 -7.09 -14.42
C TYR A 354 -1.08 -6.40 -15.45
N THR A 355 -2.20 -5.80 -15.03
CA THR A 355 -3.10 -5.08 -15.95
C THR A 355 -2.46 -3.86 -16.61
N TRP A 356 -1.44 -3.28 -15.98
CA TRP A 356 -0.70 -2.12 -16.47
C TRP A 356 0.58 -2.51 -17.22
N GLN A 357 1.39 -3.39 -16.63
CA GLN A 357 2.74 -3.69 -17.12
C GLN A 357 2.81 -4.98 -17.95
N HIS A 358 1.76 -5.80 -17.97
CA HIS A 358 1.68 -7.07 -18.70
C HIS A 358 2.80 -8.05 -18.33
N ASN A 359 3.34 -7.92 -17.13
CA ASN A 359 4.21 -8.90 -16.50
C ASN A 359 3.85 -9.08 -15.02
N ARG A 360 4.28 -10.20 -14.45
CA ARG A 360 4.00 -10.60 -13.07
C ARG A 360 5.28 -10.79 -12.29
N ASN A 361 5.22 -10.65 -10.97
CA ASN A 361 6.30 -11.05 -10.08
C ASN A 361 6.24 -12.57 -9.82
N PRO A 362 7.17 -13.38 -10.37
CA PRO A 362 7.15 -14.83 -10.20
C PRO A 362 7.29 -15.27 -8.75
N PHE A 363 7.91 -14.44 -7.90
CA PHE A 363 8.14 -14.75 -6.49
C PHE A 363 6.92 -14.48 -5.61
N ILE A 364 5.87 -13.84 -6.15
CA ILE A 364 4.55 -13.75 -5.53
C ILE A 364 3.68 -14.93 -6.01
N ASP A 365 3.71 -15.23 -7.31
CA ASP A 365 2.94 -16.34 -7.89
C ASP A 365 3.43 -17.72 -7.43
N TYR A 366 4.76 -17.89 -7.35
CA TYR A 366 5.45 -19.11 -6.94
C TYR A 366 6.60 -18.76 -5.97
N PRO A 367 6.29 -18.48 -4.69
CA PRO A 367 7.29 -18.08 -3.69
C PRO A 367 8.48 -19.02 -3.58
N GLU A 368 8.26 -20.33 -3.78
CA GLU A 368 9.31 -21.35 -3.71
C GLU A 368 10.41 -21.18 -4.78
N LEU A 369 10.17 -20.44 -5.86
CA LEU A 369 11.20 -20.11 -6.86
C LEU A 369 12.43 -19.44 -6.22
N VAL A 370 12.27 -18.73 -5.10
CA VAL A 370 13.40 -18.14 -4.35
C VAL A 370 14.41 -19.22 -3.95
N ASP A 371 13.95 -20.37 -3.49
CA ASP A 371 14.80 -21.50 -3.08
C ASP A 371 15.54 -22.16 -4.24
N TYR A 372 14.92 -22.20 -5.43
CA TYR A 372 15.54 -22.72 -6.65
C TYR A 372 16.61 -21.80 -7.22
N ILE A 373 16.56 -20.51 -6.88
CA ILE A 373 17.42 -19.47 -7.46
C ILE A 373 18.55 -19.05 -6.52
N TRP A 374 18.29 -18.96 -5.20
CA TRP A 374 19.27 -18.53 -4.19
C TRP A 374 19.37 -19.48 -2.98
N GLY A 375 18.42 -20.39 -2.77
CA GLY A 375 18.34 -21.26 -1.60
C GLY A 375 18.86 -22.69 -1.79
N ASP A 376 18.29 -23.62 -1.03
CA ASP A 376 18.77 -25.01 -0.94
C ASP A 376 18.44 -25.87 -2.18
N LEU A 377 17.52 -25.41 -3.04
CA LEU A 377 17.08 -26.12 -4.23
C LEU A 377 17.86 -25.69 -5.49
N VAL A 378 18.86 -24.83 -5.36
CA VAL A 378 19.73 -24.42 -6.47
C VAL A 378 20.32 -25.64 -7.19
N GLY A 379 20.10 -25.69 -8.51
CA GLY A 379 20.53 -26.78 -9.38
C GLY A 379 19.50 -27.89 -9.58
N GLN A 380 18.43 -27.93 -8.78
CA GLN A 380 17.28 -28.80 -9.01
C GLN A 380 16.34 -28.18 -10.06
N ALA A 381 15.69 -29.02 -10.86
CA ALA A 381 14.71 -28.57 -11.84
C ALA A 381 13.44 -28.07 -11.13
N TRP A 382 12.99 -26.86 -11.46
CA TRP A 382 11.73 -26.33 -10.96
C TRP A 382 10.57 -26.96 -11.73
N ASP A 383 9.55 -27.42 -11.02
CA ASP A 383 8.32 -27.94 -11.63
C ASP A 383 7.14 -27.65 -10.70
N PRO A 384 6.23 -26.74 -11.09
CA PRO A 384 5.08 -26.36 -10.27
C PRO A 384 4.00 -27.46 -10.21
N SER A 385 4.12 -28.53 -10.99
CA SER A 385 3.27 -29.73 -10.85
C SER A 385 3.83 -30.74 -9.84
N LEU A 386 5.14 -30.66 -9.57
CA LEU A 386 5.80 -31.38 -8.47
C LEU A 386 5.75 -30.61 -7.15
N SER A 387 5.48 -29.30 -7.18
CA SER A 387 4.88 -28.62 -6.05
C SER A 387 3.45 -29.11 -5.92
N VAL A 388 3.26 -30.00 -4.95
CA VAL A 388 2.02 -30.72 -4.75
C VAL A 388 0.88 -29.70 -4.49
N GLU A 389 -0.10 -29.60 -5.39
CA GLU A 389 -1.43 -28.96 -5.18
C GLU A 389 -2.27 -29.66 -4.07
N ASP A 390 -1.61 -30.37 -3.16
CA ASP A 390 -2.16 -30.98 -1.97
C ASP A 390 -1.22 -30.64 -0.81
N TYR A 391 -1.32 -29.40 -0.30
CA TYR A 391 -0.75 -29.03 1.00
C TYR A 391 -1.44 -29.87 2.07
N GLY A 392 -0.97 -31.10 2.24
CA GLY A 392 -1.25 -31.98 3.35
C GLY A 392 -0.43 -31.55 4.57
N LEU A 393 -0.91 -31.91 5.76
CA LEU A 393 -0.32 -31.52 7.06
C LEU A 393 1.16 -31.93 7.27
N SER A 394 1.85 -32.52 6.28
CA SER A 394 3.27 -32.90 6.27
C SER A 394 4.22 -31.75 6.67
N GLU A 395 3.91 -30.51 6.27
CA GLU A 395 4.74 -29.33 6.54
C GLU A 395 4.49 -28.67 7.90
N VAL A 396 3.48 -29.13 8.65
CA VAL A 396 3.20 -28.57 9.98
C VAL A 396 4.43 -28.75 10.87
N LYS A 397 5.06 -27.64 11.25
CA LYS A 397 6.24 -27.64 12.13
C LYS A 397 5.76 -27.55 13.58
N VAL A 398 6.46 -28.27 14.45
CA VAL A 398 6.15 -28.36 15.88
C VAL A 398 7.43 -28.08 16.64
N PHE A 399 7.46 -26.98 17.40
CA PHE A 399 8.66 -26.48 18.06
C PHE A 399 8.33 -25.76 19.39
N PRO A 400 9.29 -25.63 20.31
CA PRO A 400 10.57 -26.33 20.34
C PRO A 400 10.34 -27.82 20.60
N ASN A 401 11.21 -28.67 20.05
CA ASN A 401 11.25 -30.09 20.36
C ASN A 401 12.73 -30.50 20.56
N PRO A 402 13.20 -30.75 21.79
CA PRO A 402 12.42 -30.95 23.03
C PRO A 402 11.73 -29.69 23.58
N VAL A 403 10.58 -29.86 24.22
CA VAL A 403 9.76 -28.81 24.84
C VAL A 403 9.87 -28.82 26.37
N ARG A 404 9.84 -27.64 27.01
CA ARG A 404 9.82 -27.51 28.48
C ARG A 404 8.47 -27.02 29.02
N HIS A 405 8.00 -25.88 28.54
CA HIS A 405 6.77 -25.24 29.04
C HIS A 405 5.70 -25.07 27.95
N GLN A 406 6.09 -24.59 26.77
CA GLN A 406 5.16 -24.24 25.70
C GLN A 406 5.61 -24.83 24.36
N LEU A 407 4.67 -25.40 23.64
CA LEU A 407 4.83 -25.94 22.29
C LEU A 407 4.05 -25.07 21.30
N PHE A 408 4.59 -24.86 20.11
CA PHE A 408 4.03 -24.08 19.02
C PHE A 408 3.84 -24.96 17.79
N VAL A 409 2.81 -24.63 17.03
CA VAL A 409 2.48 -25.24 15.74
C VAL A 409 2.50 -24.12 14.70
N SER A 410 3.17 -24.35 13.57
CA SER A 410 3.15 -23.44 12.42
C SER A 410 2.77 -24.17 11.13
N ASN A 411 2.49 -23.40 10.08
CA ASN A 411 2.11 -23.88 8.75
C ASN A 411 0.72 -24.56 8.72
N LEU A 412 -0.21 -24.11 9.57
CA LEU A 412 -1.64 -24.43 9.46
C LEU A 412 -2.31 -23.45 8.48
N LYS A 413 -3.15 -23.94 7.57
CA LYS A 413 -3.98 -23.08 6.70
C LYS A 413 -5.17 -22.48 7.45
N THR A 414 -5.76 -23.23 8.39
CA THR A 414 -6.95 -22.84 9.16
C THR A 414 -6.84 -23.30 10.62
N GLU A 415 -7.85 -23.02 11.45
CA GLU A 415 -7.92 -23.57 12.82
C GLU A 415 -7.96 -25.10 12.80
N ALA A 416 -7.09 -25.73 13.60
CA ALA A 416 -6.98 -27.17 13.73
C ALA A 416 -7.21 -27.63 15.18
N VAL A 417 -7.29 -28.94 15.39
CA VAL A 417 -7.38 -29.58 16.71
C VAL A 417 -6.11 -30.39 16.96
N ALA A 418 -5.46 -30.11 18.09
CA ALA A 418 -4.30 -30.86 18.58
C ALA A 418 -4.71 -31.82 19.70
N GLU A 419 -4.37 -33.10 19.55
CA GLU A 419 -4.51 -34.16 20.55
C GLU A 419 -3.12 -34.66 20.96
N ILE A 420 -2.81 -34.68 22.26
CA ILE A 420 -1.52 -35.15 22.80
C ILE A 420 -1.73 -36.52 23.44
N TYR A 421 -0.97 -37.51 22.99
CA TYR A 421 -0.97 -38.87 23.51
C TYR A 421 0.34 -39.20 24.24
N SER A 422 0.25 -39.94 25.33
CA SER A 422 1.41 -40.55 26.00
C SER A 422 2.02 -41.68 25.16
N ALA A 423 3.24 -42.10 25.50
CA ALA A 423 3.93 -43.18 24.77
C ALA A 423 3.20 -44.54 24.84
N ASP A 424 2.36 -44.78 25.86
CA ASP A 424 1.49 -45.95 26.00
C ASP A 424 0.10 -45.77 25.33
N GLY A 425 -0.11 -44.67 24.61
CA GLY A 425 -1.29 -44.45 23.76
C GLY A 425 -2.50 -43.84 24.46
N ARG A 426 -2.36 -43.32 25.69
CA ARG A 426 -3.45 -42.65 26.39
C ARG A 426 -3.55 -41.19 25.91
N LEU A 427 -4.77 -40.73 25.62
CA LEU A 427 -5.02 -39.31 25.35
C LEU A 427 -4.82 -38.50 26.63
N VAL A 428 -3.94 -37.51 26.59
CA VAL A 428 -3.58 -36.67 27.74
C VAL A 428 -4.22 -35.28 27.66
N LYS A 429 -4.29 -34.69 26.47
CA LYS A 429 -4.83 -33.34 26.27
C LYS A 429 -5.40 -33.15 24.86
N THR A 430 -6.46 -32.36 24.74
CA THR A 430 -6.99 -31.90 23.45
C THR A 430 -7.17 -30.38 23.50
N GLN A 431 -6.78 -29.68 22.43
CA GLN A 431 -6.85 -28.22 22.35
C GLN A 431 -7.02 -27.76 20.90
N LYS A 432 -7.81 -26.69 20.68
CA LYS A 432 -7.85 -25.98 19.40
C LYS A 432 -6.57 -25.17 19.20
N VAL A 433 -5.98 -25.26 18.01
CA VAL A 433 -4.70 -24.64 17.67
C VAL A 433 -4.82 -23.82 16.39
N VAL A 434 -4.15 -22.67 16.42
CA VAL A 434 -3.92 -21.77 15.28
C VAL A 434 -2.42 -21.46 15.26
N ASN A 435 -1.91 -20.97 14.14
CA ASN A 435 -0.48 -20.70 13.99
C ASN A 435 0.07 -19.85 15.15
N HIS A 436 1.23 -20.27 15.68
CA HIS A 436 1.99 -19.57 16.72
C HIS A 436 1.29 -19.37 18.07
N ARG A 437 0.10 -19.92 18.28
CA ARG A 437 -0.53 -19.93 19.61
C ARG A 437 0.07 -21.02 20.51
N PRO A 438 0.48 -20.70 21.75
CA PRO A 438 1.16 -21.68 22.61
C PRO A 438 0.21 -22.77 23.12
N ILE A 439 0.72 -23.99 23.13
CA ILE A 439 0.16 -25.16 23.82
C ILE A 439 0.96 -25.36 25.10
N GLU A 440 0.31 -25.18 26.26
CA GLU A 440 0.93 -25.42 27.57
C GLU A 440 1.22 -26.92 27.78
N MET A 441 2.48 -27.25 28.07
CA MET A 441 3.04 -28.62 28.20
C MET A 441 3.38 -28.95 29.66
N ASN A 442 2.47 -28.67 30.60
CA ASN A 442 2.60 -28.99 32.03
C ASN A 442 2.43 -30.51 32.30
N MET A 443 3.33 -31.31 31.76
CA MET A 443 3.26 -32.78 31.74
C MET A 443 4.59 -33.37 32.21
N GLU A 444 4.58 -34.60 32.71
CA GLU A 444 5.81 -35.27 33.16
C GLU A 444 6.80 -35.45 32.01
N SER A 445 8.10 -35.33 32.29
CA SER A 445 9.16 -35.50 31.29
C SER A 445 9.06 -36.87 30.63
N GLY A 446 9.07 -36.91 29.30
CA GLY A 446 8.81 -38.13 28.55
C GLY A 446 8.57 -37.90 27.07
N VAL A 447 8.33 -39.01 26.35
CA VAL A 447 7.97 -38.99 24.92
C VAL A 447 6.46 -38.96 24.78
N TYR A 448 5.96 -38.04 23.96
CA TYR A 448 4.55 -37.91 23.61
C TYR A 448 4.39 -37.83 22.09
N PHE A 449 3.15 -38.03 21.64
CA PHE A 449 2.75 -37.90 20.23
C PHE A 449 1.69 -36.81 20.12
N LEU A 450 1.98 -35.78 19.34
CA LEU A 450 1.05 -34.71 19.00
C LEU A 450 0.35 -35.06 17.68
N ARG A 451 -0.94 -35.29 17.72
CA ARG A 451 -1.79 -35.50 16.57
C ARG A 451 -2.53 -34.20 16.25
N ILE A 452 -2.40 -33.71 15.03
CA ILE A 452 -3.02 -32.47 14.56
C ILE A 452 -4.03 -32.84 13.48
N ILE A 453 -5.25 -32.37 13.66
CA ILE A 453 -6.42 -32.69 12.84
C ILE A 453 -6.96 -31.36 12.30
N SER A 454 -6.96 -31.20 10.98
CA SER A 454 -7.49 -30.02 10.30
C SER A 454 -8.36 -30.49 9.16
N GLU A 455 -9.63 -30.08 9.16
CA GLU A 455 -10.63 -30.58 8.20
C GLU A 455 -10.63 -32.12 8.16
N ASP A 456 -10.35 -32.72 7.00
CA ASP A 456 -10.31 -34.18 6.80
C ASP A 456 -8.88 -34.77 6.88
N LYS A 457 -7.88 -33.96 7.23
CA LYS A 457 -6.47 -34.36 7.24
C LYS A 457 -5.95 -34.54 8.67
N LEU A 458 -4.98 -35.45 8.80
CA LEU A 458 -4.35 -35.79 10.08
C LEU A 458 -2.84 -35.95 9.94
N ILE A 459 -2.08 -35.34 10.84
CA ILE A 459 -0.65 -35.63 11.04
C ILE A 459 -0.35 -35.98 12.49
N THR A 460 0.66 -36.82 12.70
CA THR A 460 1.22 -37.10 14.02
C THR A 460 2.71 -36.73 14.06
N LYS A 461 3.13 -35.93 15.03
CA LYS A 461 4.53 -35.56 15.31
C LYS A 461 4.95 -36.10 16.68
N LYS A 462 6.16 -36.63 16.77
CA LYS A 462 6.75 -37.05 18.06
C LYS A 462 7.35 -35.85 18.77
N ILE A 463 7.02 -35.65 20.04
CA ILE A 463 7.56 -34.58 20.88
C ILE A 463 8.20 -35.15 22.16
N MET A 464 9.24 -34.48 22.64
CA MET A 464 9.92 -34.83 23.88
C MET A 464 9.71 -33.71 24.90
N VAL A 465 9.07 -34.01 26.03
CA VAL A 465 8.90 -33.08 27.16
C VAL A 465 10.06 -33.26 28.13
N GLN A 466 10.71 -32.17 28.54
CA GLN A 466 11.85 -32.15 29.47
C GLN A 466 11.52 -31.50 30.80
#